data_AF-A0A951SMG3-F1
#
_entry.id   AF-A0A951SMG3-F1
#
_cell.length_a   1.000
_cell.length_b   1.000
_cell.length_c   1.000
_cell.angle_alpha   90.00
_cell.angle_beta   90.00
_cell.angle_gamma   90.00
#
_symmetry.space_group_name_H-M   'P 1'
#
loop_
_entity.id
_entity.type
_entity.pdbx_description
1 polymer ?
#
loop_
_entity_poly.entity_id
_entity_poly.type
_entity_poly.pdbx_seq_one_letter_code
_entity_poly.pdbx_strand_id
1 'polypeptide(L)'
;MGNTDPSPVTQWRKRRQRQGFVRVEVQVRKEDAGLVRDVATALGDPTREAETRALLREKIASARSGGLKALLAAAPLEGIEIDRPRDFGRELSL
;
A
#
# COMPACT_ATOMS: atom_id res chain seq x y z
N MET A 1 6.78 44.02 -6.14
CA MET A 1 5.79 43.03 -5.68
C MET A 1 5.90 41.83 -6.60
N GLY A 2 6.49 40.72 -6.14
CA GLY A 2 6.67 39.52 -6.96
C GLY A 2 5.32 38.84 -7.15
N ASN A 3 5.01 38.43 -8.38
CA ASN A 3 3.72 37.84 -8.70
C ASN A 3 3.58 36.49 -7.98
N THR A 4 2.82 36.46 -6.89
CA THR A 4 2.59 35.27 -6.03
C THR A 4 1.54 34.34 -6.61
N ASP A 5 1.34 34.36 -7.93
CA ASP A 5 0.39 33.47 -8.57
C ASP A 5 0.97 32.06 -8.61
N PRO A 6 0.26 31.06 -8.06
CA PRO A 6 0.72 29.69 -8.12
C PRO A 6 0.83 29.27 -9.59
N SER A 7 1.99 28.71 -9.95
CA SER A 7 2.27 28.30 -11.32
C SER A 7 1.16 27.40 -11.88
N PRO A 8 0.96 27.40 -13.22
CA PRO A 8 -0.04 26.54 -13.86
C PRO A 8 0.08 25.06 -13.46
N VAL A 9 1.31 24.59 -13.24
CA VAL A 9 1.62 23.24 -12.76
C VAL A 9 1.13 23.02 -11.34
N THR A 10 1.34 23.96 -10.42
CA THR A 10 0.86 23.87 -9.04
C THR A 10 -0.66 23.84 -8.98
N GLN A 11 -1.34 24.65 -9.80
CA GLN A 11 -2.79 24.63 -9.88
C GLN A 11 -3.32 23.31 -10.47
N TRP A 12 -2.71 22.80 -11.54
CA TRP A 12 -3.05 21.49 -12.12
C TRP A 12 -2.88 20.36 -11.09
N ARG A 13 -1.79 20.37 -10.31
CA ARG A 13 -1.56 19.40 -9.23
C ARG A 13 -2.65 19.44 -8.16
N LYS A 14 -3.01 20.64 -7.69
CA LYS A 14 -4.11 20.81 -6.71
C LYS A 14 -5.43 20.25 -7.25
N ARG A 15 -5.73 20.46 -8.54
CA ARG A 15 -6.94 19.88 -9.17
C ARG A 15 -6.88 18.36 -9.19
N ARG A 16 -5.75 17.76 -9.58
CA ARG A 16 -5.59 16.29 -9.60
C ARG A 16 -5.72 15.68 -8.20
N GLN A 17 -5.16 16.32 -7.17
CA GLN A 17 -5.29 15.84 -5.79
C GLN A 17 -6.75 15.87 -5.29
N ARG A 18 -7.50 16.92 -5.63
CA ARG A 18 -8.95 17.01 -5.33
C ARG A 18 -9.76 15.92 -6.04
N GLN A 19 -9.28 15.42 -7.17
CA GLN A 19 -9.86 14.29 -7.90
C GLN A 19 -9.41 12.92 -7.35
N GLY A 20 -8.69 12.88 -6.22
CA GLY A 20 -8.26 11.64 -5.57
C GLY A 20 -6.94 11.07 -6.08
N PHE A 21 -6.24 11.76 -6.99
CA PHE A 21 -4.94 11.29 -7.48
C PHE A 21 -3.81 11.62 -6.50
N VAL A 22 -2.98 10.61 -6.21
CA VAL A 22 -1.75 10.74 -5.43
C VAL A 22 -0.54 10.55 -6.34
N ARG A 23 0.52 11.33 -6.12
CA ARG A 23 1.79 11.16 -6.83
C ARG A 23 2.61 10.09 -6.12
N VAL A 24 3.12 9.14 -6.91
CA VAL A 24 4.09 8.14 -6.46
C VAL A 24 5.36 8.34 -7.27
N GLU A 25 6.50 8.29 -6.61
CA GLU A 25 7.81 8.24 -7.26
C GLU A 25 8.24 6.78 -7.39
N VAL A 26 8.66 6.38 -8.58
CA VAL A 26 9.00 5.00 -8.93
C VAL A 26 10.30 4.97 -9.70
N GLN A 27 11.14 3.98 -9.40
CA GLN A 27 12.36 3.69 -10.16
C GLN A 27 12.14 2.40 -10.94
N VAL A 28 12.33 2.48 -12.26
CA VAL A 28 12.20 1.34 -13.17
C VAL A 28 13.29 1.42 -14.24
N ARG A 29 13.49 0.31 -14.96
CA ARG A 29 14.37 0.33 -16.14
C ARG A 29 13.75 1.20 -17.22
N LYS A 30 14.59 1.70 -18.13
CA LYS A 30 14.19 2.68 -19.14
C LYS A 30 13.09 2.13 -20.06
N GLU A 31 13.22 0.86 -20.42
CA GLU A 31 12.29 0.08 -21.23
C GLU A 31 10.90 -0.05 -20.57
N ASP A 32 10.84 -0.12 -19.25
CA ASP A 32 9.60 -0.32 -18.49
C ASP A 32 8.87 0.99 -18.19
N ALA A 33 9.53 2.15 -18.37
CA ALA A 33 8.95 3.45 -18.04
C ALA A 33 7.66 3.75 -18.83
N GLY A 34 7.53 3.23 -20.06
CA GLY A 34 6.29 3.29 -20.84
C GLY A 34 5.17 2.52 -20.16
N LEU A 35 5.43 1.25 -19.85
CA LEU A 35 4.46 0.35 -19.23
C LEU A 35 3.92 0.90 -17.89
N VAL A 36 4.78 1.43 -17.03
CA VAL A 36 4.34 2.01 -15.74
C VAL A 36 3.41 3.21 -15.94
N ARG A 37 3.65 4.04 -16.96
CA ARG A 37 2.75 5.15 -17.31
C ARG A 37 1.40 4.65 -17.81
N ASP A 38 1.40 3.59 -18.61
CA ASP A 38 0.16 3.00 -19.13
C ASP A 38 -0.68 2.37 -18.02
N VAL A 39 -0.03 1.69 -17.07
CA VAL A 39 -0.69 1.16 -15.86
C VAL A 39 -1.30 2.28 -15.03
N ALA A 40 -0.55 3.36 -14.77
CA ALA A 40 -1.06 4.50 -14.02
C ALA A 40 -2.23 5.20 -14.74
N THR A 41 -2.20 5.26 -16.08
CA THR A 41 -3.29 5.78 -16.91
C THR A 41 -4.53 4.89 -16.79
N ALA A 42 -4.38 3.58 -16.92
CA ALA A 42 -5.49 2.62 -16.83
C ALA A 42 -6.14 2.60 -15.44
N LEU A 43 -5.36 2.79 -14.37
CA LEU A 43 -5.90 2.96 -13.01
C LEU A 43 -6.67 4.28 -12.81
N GLY A 44 -6.45 5.28 -13.65
CA GLY A 44 -7.16 6.55 -13.63
C GLY A 44 -8.36 6.63 -14.57
N ASP A 45 -8.60 5.59 -15.38
CA ASP A 45 -9.70 5.49 -16.33
C ASP A 45 -10.86 4.72 -15.69
N PRO A 46 -12.02 5.36 -15.43
CA PRO A 46 -13.16 4.71 -14.76
C PRO A 46 -13.67 3.46 -15.46
N THR A 47 -13.46 3.34 -16.77
CA THR A 47 -13.91 2.18 -17.55
C THR A 47 -13.03 0.95 -17.35
N ARG A 48 -11.74 1.16 -17.05
CA ARG A 48 -10.71 0.12 -16.97
C ARG A 48 -10.13 -0.06 -15.56
N GLU A 49 -10.41 0.87 -14.65
CA GLU A 49 -9.82 0.94 -13.33
C GLU A 49 -10.05 -0.33 -12.52
N ALA A 50 -11.29 -0.82 -12.47
CA ALA A 50 -11.66 -1.98 -11.65
C ALA A 50 -10.94 -3.26 -12.10
N GLU A 51 -10.96 -3.54 -13.41
CA GLU A 51 -10.29 -4.68 -14.02
C GLU A 51 -8.77 -4.60 -13.84
N THR A 52 -8.18 -3.45 -14.17
CA THR A 52 -6.74 -3.21 -14.00
C THR A 52 -6.30 -3.44 -12.56
N ARG A 53 -7.08 -2.93 -11.59
CA ARG A 53 -6.80 -3.10 -10.17
C ARG A 53 -6.88 -4.56 -9.73
N ALA A 54 -7.85 -5.33 -10.24
CA ALA A 54 -7.99 -6.75 -9.94
C ALA A 54 -6.77 -7.53 -10.45
N LEU A 55 -6.38 -7.32 -11.71
CA LEU A 55 -5.22 -7.97 -12.33
C LEU A 55 -3.91 -7.69 -11.57
N LEU A 56 -3.65 -6.42 -11.21
CA LEU A 56 -2.45 -6.05 -10.47
C LEU A 56 -2.42 -6.69 -9.08
N ARG A 57 -3.57 -6.81 -8.41
CA ARG A 57 -3.65 -7.48 -7.11
C ARG A 57 -3.40 -8.98 -7.21
N GLU A 58 -3.88 -9.61 -8.27
CA GLU A 58 -3.71 -11.04 -8.49
C GLU A 58 -2.25 -11.38 -8.84
N LYS A 59 -1.63 -10.62 -9.74
CA LYS A 59 -0.34 -10.98 -10.32
C LYS A 59 0.87 -10.33 -9.66
N ILE A 60 0.71 -9.17 -9.04
CA ILE A 60 1.84 -8.34 -8.58
C ILE A 60 1.80 -8.10 -7.08
N ALA A 61 0.62 -7.81 -6.51
CA ALA A 61 0.54 -7.64 -5.07
C ALA A 61 0.91 -8.97 -4.41
N SER A 62 2.06 -9.00 -3.72
CA SER A 62 2.36 -10.08 -2.79
C SER A 62 1.12 -10.29 -1.94
N ALA A 63 0.65 -11.53 -1.83
CA ALA A 63 -0.40 -11.88 -0.89
C ALA A 63 0.00 -11.20 0.40
N ARG A 64 -0.77 -10.19 0.81
CA ARG A 64 -0.51 -9.49 2.05
C ARG A 64 -0.85 -10.55 3.09
N SER A 65 0.12 -11.41 3.41
CA SER A 65 0.10 -12.24 4.59
C SER A 65 -0.16 -11.22 5.67
N GLY A 66 -1.42 -11.14 6.12
CA GLY A 66 -1.83 -9.99 6.90
C GLY A 66 -0.88 -9.84 8.09
N GLY A 67 -0.75 -8.62 8.60
CA GLY A 67 0.18 -8.39 9.73
C GLY A 67 -0.03 -9.43 10.82
N LEU A 68 1.00 -9.73 11.61
CA LEU A 68 1.12 -10.82 12.59
C LEU A 68 -0.17 -11.56 13.01
N LYS A 69 -1.23 -10.85 13.41
CA LYS A 69 -2.58 -11.41 13.66
C LYS A 69 -3.11 -12.34 12.56
N ALA A 70 -3.00 -11.97 11.28
CA ALA A 70 -3.51 -12.82 10.21
C ALA A 70 -2.63 -14.05 9.97
N LEU A 71 -1.33 -13.91 10.18
CA LEU A 71 -0.40 -15.04 10.16
C LEU A 71 -0.69 -16.02 11.31
N LEU A 72 -0.95 -15.51 12.52
CA LEU A 72 -1.33 -16.34 13.67
C LEU A 72 -2.70 -17.01 13.48
N ALA A 73 -3.66 -16.32 12.88
CA ALA A 73 -4.98 -16.89 12.58
C ALA A 73 -4.92 -17.99 11.50
N ALA A 74 -3.96 -17.90 10.57
CA ALA A 74 -3.71 -18.90 9.54
C ALA A 74 -2.70 -19.98 9.97
N ALA A 75 -2.11 -19.87 11.17
CA ALA A 75 -1.15 -20.84 11.67
C ALA A 75 -1.88 -22.12 12.13
N PRO A 76 -1.32 -23.31 11.87
CA PRO A 76 -1.85 -24.57 12.39
C PRO A 76 -1.53 -24.67 13.88
N LEU A 77 -2.37 -24.04 14.71
CA LEU A 77 -2.21 -24.01 16.18
C LEU A 77 -2.74 -25.30 16.85
N GLU A 78 -3.11 -26.32 16.07
CA GLU A 78 -3.51 -27.62 16.61
C GLU A 78 -2.39 -28.22 17.48
N GLY A 79 -2.71 -28.54 18.73
CA GLY A 79 -1.76 -29.13 19.68
C GLY A 79 -0.84 -28.14 20.42
N ILE A 80 -1.01 -26.82 20.21
CA ILE A 80 -0.28 -25.80 20.97
C ILE A 80 -1.12 -25.36 22.17
N GLU A 81 -0.64 -25.64 23.39
CA GLU A 81 -1.22 -25.08 24.61
C GLU A 81 -0.86 -23.59 24.71
N ILE A 82 -1.86 -22.72 24.51
CA ILE A 82 -1.72 -21.25 24.60
C ILE A 82 -2.05 -20.75 26.02
N ASP A 83 -2.54 -21.63 26.90
CA ASP A 83 -2.80 -21.25 28.28
C ASP A 83 -1.47 -21.03 29.00
N ARG A 84 -1.21 -19.78 29.41
CA ARG A 84 -0.04 -19.44 30.22
C ARG A 84 -0.53 -19.33 31.66
N PRO A 85 -0.05 -20.16 32.59
CA PRO A 85 -0.34 -19.98 34.00
C PRO A 85 0.13 -18.59 34.43
N ARG A 86 -0.69 -17.91 35.23
CA ARG A 86 -0.35 -16.61 35.80
C ARG A 86 0.93 -16.75 36.62
N ASP A 87 2.03 -16.22 36.07
CA ASP A 87 3.31 -16.09 36.76
C ASP A 87 3.22 -14.84 37.65
N PHE A 88 3.16 -15.05 38.97
CA PHE A 88 3.11 -13.97 39.96
C PHE A 88 4.50 -13.36 40.22
N GLY A 89 5.51 -13.74 39.44
CA GLY A 89 6.88 -13.26 39.58
C GLY A 89 7.70 -14.16 40.50
N ARG A 90 9.01 -13.99 40.42
CA ARG A 90 9.99 -14.64 41.31
C ARG A 90 10.47 -13.61 42.32
N GLU A 91 10.70 -14.03 43.56
CA GLU A 91 11.38 -13.18 44.53
C GLU A 91 12.74 -12.76 43.97
N LEU A 92 12.93 -11.45 43.84
CA LEU A 92 14.22 -10.86 43.49
C LEU A 92 14.89 -10.48 44.81
N SER A 93 16.02 -11.13 45.14
CA SER A 93 16.92 -10.59 46.14
C SER A 93 17.60 -9.37 45.53
N LEU A 94 17.35 -8.21 46.13
CA LEU A 94 18.14 -7.00 45.92
C LEU A 94 19.52 -7.15 46.58
#